data_AF-A0A7S0KZT8-F1
#
_entry.id   AF-A0A7S0KZT8-F1
#
_cell.length_a   1.000
_cell.length_b   1.000
_cell.length_c   1.000
_cell.angle_alpha   90.00
_cell.angle_beta   90.00
_cell.angle_gamma   90.00
#
_symmetry.space_group_name_H-M   'P 1'
#
loop_
_entity.id
_entity.type
_entity.pdbx_description
1 polymer ?
#
loop_
_entity_poly.entity_id
_entity_poly.type
_entity_poly.pdbx_seq_one_letter_code
_entity_poly.pdbx_strand_id
1 'polypeptide(L)'
;MDAVSLFDNDGKVINAEKVKYELVLRKWCNLHPSMEFRCFVFHDELLAISQRQHTQHFPHLTTEGMMYRSYIIDFFDSAIKRRFAGGEIPNYCFDVYIDKKDRVWLLDFNVWGKQTDSLLYDWHELGRFAKNLDEELASQLEIDALDLKHGIEDENDNFVAIQSDFPEFRVVETENEIRQDPLASYRAPIDTIELASNASGKETPSFEAFMAMCEKPSEIPEEDEDDQGSS
;
A
#
# COMPACT_ATOMS: atom_id res chain seq x y z
N MET A 1 -1.36 -1.93 -35.07
CA MET A 1 -1.54 -1.76 -33.61
C MET A 1 -1.43 -3.15 -33.04
N ASP A 2 -0.21 -3.56 -32.71
CA ASP A 2 0.01 -4.86 -32.09
C ASP A 2 -0.28 -4.72 -30.60
N ALA A 3 -1.10 -5.61 -30.07
CA ALA A 3 -1.53 -5.59 -28.68
C ALA A 3 -0.31 -5.70 -27.76
N VAL A 4 -0.17 -4.74 -26.84
CA VAL A 4 0.78 -4.85 -25.73
C VAL A 4 0.33 -6.03 -24.88
N SER A 5 1.10 -7.12 -24.91
CA SER A 5 0.87 -8.27 -24.03
C SER A 5 1.10 -7.82 -22.59
N LEU A 6 0.04 -7.84 -21.79
CA LEU A 6 0.13 -7.69 -20.35
C LEU A 6 0.62 -9.04 -19.77
N PHE A 7 1.31 -9.03 -18.63
CA PHE A 7 1.79 -10.24 -17.95
C PHE A 7 1.29 -10.25 -16.50
N ASP A 8 0.90 -11.41 -15.97
CA ASP A 8 0.66 -11.57 -14.53
C ASP A 8 1.99 -11.71 -13.76
N ASN A 9 1.90 -11.76 -12.43
CA ASN A 9 3.07 -11.88 -11.55
C ASN A 9 3.87 -13.19 -11.76
N ASP A 10 3.29 -14.17 -12.46
CA ASP A 10 3.92 -15.45 -12.82
C ASP A 10 4.49 -15.43 -14.26
N GLY A 11 4.44 -14.30 -14.96
CA GLY A 11 4.96 -14.12 -16.32
C GLY A 11 4.06 -14.71 -17.41
N LYS A 12 2.80 -15.00 -17.11
CA LYS A 12 1.83 -15.50 -18.09
C LYS A 12 1.18 -14.32 -18.81
N VAL A 13 1.05 -14.46 -20.14
CA VAL A 13 0.37 -13.46 -20.98
C VAL A 13 -1.10 -13.36 -20.55
N ILE A 14 -1.49 -12.21 -20.03
CA ILE A 14 -2.87 -11.83 -19.77
C ILE A 14 -3.42 -11.11 -21.00
N ASN A 15 -4.60 -11.54 -21.44
CA ASN A 15 -5.26 -10.94 -22.58
C ASN A 15 -5.68 -9.50 -22.21
N ALA A 16 -5.05 -8.50 -22.84
CA ALA A 16 -5.24 -7.08 -22.54
C ALA A 16 -6.70 -6.60 -22.75
N GLU A 17 -7.51 -7.34 -23.52
CA GLU A 17 -8.92 -7.03 -23.76
C GLU A 17 -9.84 -7.14 -22.53
N LYS A 18 -9.33 -7.56 -21.36
CA LYS A 18 -10.15 -7.75 -20.14
C LYS A 18 -9.94 -6.75 -19.01
N VAL A 19 -9.01 -5.79 -19.13
CA VAL A 19 -8.78 -4.82 -18.04
C VAL A 19 -9.56 -3.55 -18.34
N LYS A 20 -10.61 -3.28 -17.56
CA LYS A 20 -11.35 -2.03 -17.61
C LYS A 20 -10.57 -0.98 -16.81
N TYR A 21 -10.12 0.07 -17.47
CA TYR A 21 -9.50 1.22 -16.81
C TYR A 21 -10.57 2.11 -16.17
N GLU A 22 -10.26 2.64 -14.99
CA GLU A 22 -11.14 3.54 -14.24
C GLU A 22 -10.36 4.77 -13.80
N LEU A 23 -10.97 5.95 -13.96
CA LEU A 23 -10.45 7.21 -13.45
C LEU A 23 -11.03 7.46 -12.06
N VAL A 24 -10.20 7.33 -11.02
CA VAL A 24 -10.60 7.57 -9.64
C VAL A 24 -10.17 8.98 -9.23
N LEU A 25 -11.14 9.87 -9.00
CA LEU A 25 -10.89 11.22 -8.49
C LEU A 25 -11.11 11.25 -6.98
N ARG A 26 -10.06 11.57 -6.23
CA ARG A 26 -10.13 11.73 -4.77
C ARG A 26 -10.09 13.22 -4.43
N LYS A 27 -10.87 13.61 -3.41
CA LYS A 27 -10.84 14.99 -2.91
C LYS A 27 -9.43 15.32 -2.41
N TRP A 28 -8.86 16.42 -2.89
CA TRP A 28 -7.59 16.91 -2.39
C TRP A 28 -7.69 17.24 -0.89
N CYS A 29 -6.72 16.79 -0.12
CA CYS A 29 -6.59 17.04 1.30
C CYS A 29 -5.14 17.36 1.65
N ASN A 30 -4.95 18.30 2.58
CA ASN A 30 -3.63 18.68 3.06
C ASN A 30 -3.24 17.77 4.23
N LEU A 31 -2.77 16.56 3.90
CA LEU A 31 -2.27 15.59 4.87
C LEU A 31 -0.89 16.02 5.36
N HIS A 32 -0.68 15.97 6.68
CA HIS A 32 0.64 16.26 7.25
C HIS A 32 1.59 15.08 6.98
N PRO A 33 2.72 15.25 6.28
CA PRO A 33 3.55 14.13 5.82
C PRO A 33 4.09 13.22 6.92
N SER A 34 4.27 13.73 8.13
CA SER A 34 4.75 12.92 9.27
C SER A 34 3.73 11.89 9.76
N MET A 35 2.45 12.06 9.43
CA MET A 35 1.37 11.19 9.90
C MET A 35 0.92 10.18 8.83
N GLU A 36 1.72 10.01 7.78
CA GLU A 36 1.51 9.00 6.73
C GLU A 36 2.45 7.81 6.98
N PHE A 37 1.89 6.60 6.95
CA PHE A 37 2.62 5.36 7.17
C PHE A 37 2.27 4.31 6.12
N ARG A 38 3.25 3.50 5.74
CA ARG A 38 3.05 2.29 4.93
C ARG A 38 3.15 1.06 5.80
N CYS A 39 2.18 0.18 5.66
CA CYS A 39 2.03 -1.05 6.41
C CYS A 39 2.24 -2.25 5.48
N PHE A 40 2.93 -3.27 5.96
CA PHE A 40 3.32 -4.46 5.21
C PHE A 40 2.64 -5.67 5.82
N VAL A 41 1.76 -6.33 5.06
CA VAL A 41 0.95 -7.47 5.50
C VAL A 41 1.34 -8.72 4.73
N PHE A 42 1.55 -9.81 5.46
CA PHE A 42 1.84 -11.12 4.89
C PHE A 42 1.08 -12.19 5.67
N HIS A 43 0.44 -13.13 4.97
CA HIS A 43 -0.44 -14.13 5.58
C HIS A 43 -1.52 -13.51 6.47
N ASP A 44 -2.03 -12.35 6.06
CA ASP A 44 -3.01 -11.54 6.78
C ASP A 44 -2.55 -11.12 8.19
N GLU A 45 -1.23 -11.10 8.41
CA GLU A 45 -0.59 -10.58 9.62
C GLU A 45 0.22 -9.32 9.29
N LEU A 46 0.14 -8.31 10.17
CA LEU A 46 0.83 -7.05 10.02
C LEU A 46 2.30 -7.19 10.46
N LEU A 47 3.21 -7.29 9.49
CA LEU A 47 4.64 -7.54 9.72
C LEU A 47 5.42 -6.28 10.06
N ALA A 48 5.17 -5.18 9.36
CA ALA A 48 6.00 -3.99 9.49
C ALA A 48 5.23 -2.72 9.17
N ILE A 49 5.70 -1.60 9.71
CA ILE A 49 5.16 -0.27 9.50
C ILE A 49 6.33 0.71 9.30
N SER A 50 6.29 1.47 8.23
CA SER A 50 7.29 2.49 7.88
C SER A 50 6.67 3.88 7.83
N GLN A 51 7.36 4.89 8.34
CA GLN A 51 7.10 6.29 8.01
C GLN A 51 7.14 6.48 6.49
N ARG A 52 6.07 7.05 5.91
CA ARG A 52 5.96 7.24 4.45
C ARG A 52 6.97 8.26 3.92
N GLN A 53 7.09 9.41 4.58
CA GLN A 53 8.06 10.46 4.24
C GLN A 53 9.43 10.16 4.84
N HIS A 54 10.08 9.09 4.37
CA HIS A 54 11.33 8.56 4.93
C HIS A 54 12.59 9.42 4.67
N THR A 55 12.46 10.55 3.98
CA THR A 55 13.54 11.51 3.71
C THR A 55 13.56 12.68 4.69
N GLN A 56 12.69 12.68 5.70
CA GLN A 56 12.58 13.76 6.67
C GLN A 56 12.51 13.20 8.09
N HIS A 57 13.31 13.78 8.98
CA HIS A 57 13.22 13.50 10.41
C HIS A 57 12.07 14.33 11.03
N PHE A 58 11.20 13.66 11.79
CA PHE A 58 10.14 14.29 12.57
C PHE A 58 10.30 13.92 14.04
N PRO A 59 10.77 14.83 14.91
CA PRO A 59 11.12 14.50 16.30
C PRO A 59 10.01 13.84 17.12
N HIS A 60 8.74 14.19 16.85
CA HIS A 60 7.60 13.60 17.55
C HIS A 60 7.42 12.12 17.24
N LEU A 61 7.81 11.64 16.05
CA LEU A 61 7.71 10.22 15.71
C LEU A 61 8.64 9.35 16.55
N THR A 62 9.79 9.88 16.95
CA THR A 62 10.72 9.18 17.86
C THR A 62 10.19 9.13 19.30
N THR A 63 9.41 10.14 19.71
CA THR A 63 8.89 10.23 21.09
C THR A 63 7.52 9.57 21.27
N GLU A 64 6.66 9.66 20.26
CA GLU A 64 5.26 9.23 20.29
C GLU A 64 5.01 8.01 19.37
N GLY A 65 6.04 7.51 18.68
CA GLY A 65 5.94 6.45 17.67
C GLY A 65 5.19 5.20 18.13
N MET A 66 5.41 4.76 19.36
CA MET A 66 4.74 3.59 19.92
C MET A 66 3.21 3.77 20.05
N MET A 67 2.76 5.00 20.29
CA MET A 67 1.33 5.32 20.31
C MET A 67 0.73 5.22 18.91
N TYR A 68 1.39 5.79 17.90
CA TYR A 68 0.96 5.68 16.50
C TYR A 68 0.97 4.24 16.01
N ARG A 69 1.98 3.45 16.39
CA ARG A 69 2.03 2.01 16.13
C ARG A 69 0.78 1.31 16.69
N SER A 70 0.39 1.61 17.92
CA SER A 70 -0.82 1.03 18.54
C SER A 70 -2.08 1.37 17.74
N TYR A 71 -2.27 2.63 17.35
CA TYR A 71 -3.44 3.03 16.57
C TYR A 71 -3.54 2.29 15.23
N ILE A 72 -2.41 2.06 14.57
CA ILE A 72 -2.36 1.34 13.29
C ILE A 72 -2.68 -0.14 13.49
N ILE A 73 -2.18 -0.77 14.55
CA ILE A 73 -2.50 -2.17 14.89
C ILE A 73 -4.01 -2.32 15.16
N ASP A 74 -4.56 -1.47 16.03
CA ASP A 74 -5.99 -1.49 16.35
C ASP A 74 -6.87 -1.29 15.10
N PHE A 75 -6.45 -0.38 14.21
CA PHE A 75 -7.12 -0.16 12.93
C PHE A 75 -7.01 -1.37 12.00
N PHE A 76 -5.83 -2.00 11.91
CA PHE A 76 -5.62 -3.19 11.09
C PHE A 76 -6.54 -4.33 11.55
N ASP A 77 -6.51 -4.69 12.82
CA ASP A 77 -7.29 -5.80 13.37
C ASP A 77 -8.80 -5.58 13.23
N SER A 78 -9.25 -4.34 13.48
CA SER A 78 -10.67 -4.01 13.46
C SER A 78 -11.24 -3.81 12.05
N ALA A 79 -10.48 -3.23 11.12
CA ALA A 79 -11.01 -2.75 9.84
C ALA A 79 -10.43 -3.42 8.59
N ILE A 80 -9.21 -3.97 8.64
CA ILE A 80 -8.48 -4.43 7.45
C ILE A 80 -8.33 -5.97 7.44
N LYS A 81 -7.84 -6.55 8.55
CA LYS A 81 -7.54 -7.97 8.70
C LYS A 81 -8.75 -8.83 8.29
N ARG A 82 -8.52 -9.84 7.46
CA ARG A 82 -9.50 -10.76 6.84
C ARG A 82 -10.57 -10.12 5.95
N ARG A 83 -10.49 -8.83 5.64
CA ARG A 83 -11.53 -8.11 4.88
C ARG A 83 -11.07 -7.65 3.50
N PHE A 84 -9.78 -7.40 3.31
CA PHE A 84 -9.25 -6.96 2.02
C PHE A 84 -9.50 -8.01 0.93
N ALA A 85 -10.02 -7.58 -0.22
CA ALA A 85 -10.38 -8.45 -1.35
C ALA A 85 -11.21 -9.69 -0.95
N GLY A 86 -12.12 -9.54 0.03
CA GLY A 86 -12.93 -10.65 0.53
C GLY A 86 -12.15 -11.72 1.30
N GLY A 87 -10.91 -11.43 1.71
CA GLY A 87 -10.00 -12.37 2.36
C GLY A 87 -9.19 -13.24 1.40
N GLU A 88 -9.31 -13.05 0.09
CA GLU A 88 -8.63 -13.88 -0.91
C GLU A 88 -7.15 -13.50 -1.11
N ILE A 89 -6.77 -12.28 -0.76
CA ILE A 89 -5.41 -11.76 -0.93
C ILE A 89 -4.77 -11.59 0.45
N PRO A 90 -3.88 -12.52 0.86
CA PRO A 90 -3.27 -12.49 2.20
C PRO A 90 -2.04 -11.58 2.29
N ASN A 91 -1.46 -11.19 1.15
CA ASN A 91 -0.18 -10.46 1.09
C ASN A 91 -0.37 -9.14 0.34
N TYR A 92 -0.20 -8.03 1.04
CA TYR A 92 -0.42 -6.70 0.48
C TYR A 92 0.31 -5.64 1.31
N CYS A 93 0.43 -4.45 0.74
CA CYS A 93 0.80 -3.25 1.48
C CYS A 93 -0.41 -2.32 1.55
N PHE A 94 -0.51 -1.54 2.62
CA PHE A 94 -1.52 -0.49 2.69
C PHE A 94 -0.96 0.78 3.32
N ASP A 95 -1.42 1.93 2.85
CA ASP A 95 -1.02 3.23 3.33
C ASP A 95 -2.10 3.80 4.23
N VAL A 96 -1.71 4.41 5.34
CA VAL A 96 -2.63 5.05 6.30
C VAL A 96 -2.20 6.46 6.66
N TYR A 97 -3.18 7.26 7.07
CA TYR A 97 -3.00 8.58 7.64
C TYR A 97 -3.61 8.65 9.05
N ILE A 98 -2.89 9.22 10.01
CA ILE A 98 -3.40 9.50 11.36
C ILE A 98 -3.77 10.99 11.46
N ASP A 99 -5.01 11.29 11.79
CA ASP A 99 -5.46 12.67 11.95
C ASP A 99 -5.23 13.22 13.36
N LYS A 100 -5.47 14.52 13.55
CA LYS A 100 -5.28 15.22 14.84
C LYS A 100 -6.22 14.77 15.97
N LYS A 101 -7.16 13.88 15.70
CA LYS A 101 -8.07 13.26 16.67
C LYS A 101 -7.75 11.77 16.85
N ASP A 102 -6.54 11.36 16.46
CA ASP A 102 -6.02 10.00 16.58
C ASP A 102 -6.83 8.97 15.77
N ARG A 103 -7.54 9.42 14.73
CA ARG A 103 -8.28 8.52 13.84
C ARG A 103 -7.38 8.09 12.70
N VAL A 104 -7.35 6.79 12.44
CA VAL A 104 -6.62 6.19 11.32
C VAL A 104 -7.52 6.13 10.09
N TRP A 105 -7.00 6.60 8.97
CA TRP A 105 -7.65 6.64 7.67
C TRP A 105 -6.86 5.79 6.68
N LEU A 106 -7.51 4.82 6.04
CA LEU A 106 -6.94 4.11 4.90
C LEU A 106 -6.76 5.08 3.73
N LEU A 107 -5.54 5.16 3.20
CA LEU A 107 -5.23 5.92 2.00
C LEU A 107 -5.22 5.01 0.78
N ASP A 108 -4.47 3.92 0.78
CA ASP A 108 -4.28 3.13 -0.44
C ASP A 108 -3.92 1.67 -0.15
N PHE A 109 -4.13 0.80 -1.13
CA PHE A 109 -3.59 -0.57 -1.13
C PHE A 109 -2.58 -0.71 -2.26
N ASN A 110 -1.50 -1.45 -2.00
CA ASN A 110 -0.43 -1.71 -2.94
C ASN A 110 -0.07 -3.20 -2.92
N VAL A 111 0.56 -3.68 -3.99
CA VAL A 111 0.97 -5.08 -4.10
C VAL A 111 2.15 -5.39 -3.17
N TRP A 112 2.18 -6.60 -2.61
CA TRP A 112 3.36 -7.09 -1.91
C TRP A 112 4.46 -7.45 -2.91
N GLY A 113 5.52 -6.64 -3.00
CA GLY A 113 6.66 -6.92 -3.87
C GLY A 113 7.38 -5.66 -4.36
N LYS A 114 8.44 -5.87 -5.14
CA LYS A 114 9.38 -4.82 -5.59
C LYS A 114 8.75 -3.66 -6.38
N GLN A 115 7.54 -3.85 -6.89
CA GLN A 115 6.73 -2.80 -7.53
C GLN A 115 6.31 -1.71 -6.52
N THR A 116 6.27 -2.04 -5.24
CA THR A 116 5.93 -1.12 -4.16
C THR A 116 7.21 -0.68 -3.45
N ASP A 117 7.39 0.62 -3.28
CA ASP A 117 8.52 1.15 -2.51
C ASP A 117 8.47 0.66 -1.04
N SER A 118 9.57 0.08 -0.58
CA SER A 118 9.73 -0.48 0.77
C SER A 118 10.18 0.57 1.82
N LEU A 119 10.51 1.80 1.38
CA LEU A 119 10.79 2.95 2.25
C LEU A 119 11.96 2.69 3.23
N LEU A 120 11.69 2.64 4.54
CA LEU A 120 12.70 2.35 5.57
C LEU A 120 13.04 0.85 5.69
N TYR A 121 12.50 0.02 4.80
CA TYR A 121 12.83 -1.39 4.70
C TYR A 121 13.46 -1.74 3.35
N ASP A 122 14.10 -2.91 3.31
CA ASP A 122 14.48 -3.62 2.09
C ASP A 122 13.55 -4.83 1.83
N TRP A 123 13.23 -5.12 0.57
CA TRP A 123 12.38 -6.26 0.24
C TRP A 123 12.96 -7.61 0.66
N HIS A 124 14.29 -7.77 0.73
CA HIS A 124 14.91 -8.99 1.23
C HIS A 124 14.73 -9.14 2.74
N GLU A 125 14.70 -8.06 3.52
CA GLU A 125 14.42 -8.17 4.96
C GLU A 125 12.95 -8.42 5.25
N LEU A 126 12.03 -7.77 4.54
CA LEU A 126 10.60 -8.09 4.62
C LEU A 126 10.34 -9.55 4.24
N GLY A 127 11.04 -10.05 3.22
CA GLY A 127 11.00 -11.47 2.85
C GLY A 127 11.59 -12.41 3.90
N ARG A 128 12.52 -11.95 4.76
CA ARG A 128 12.97 -12.74 5.92
C ARG A 128 11.90 -12.77 7.02
N PHE A 129 11.25 -11.64 7.31
CA PHE A 129 10.16 -11.60 8.28
C PHE A 129 9.00 -12.53 7.87
N ALA A 130 8.63 -12.50 6.59
CA ALA A 130 7.63 -13.40 6.02
C ALA A 130 8.00 -14.88 6.20
N LYS A 131 9.26 -15.25 5.91
CA LYS A 131 9.73 -16.64 6.11
C LYS A 131 9.71 -17.07 7.58
N ASN A 132 10.11 -16.19 8.49
CA ASN A 132 10.06 -16.50 9.91
C ASN A 132 8.62 -16.76 10.37
N LEU A 133 7.66 -15.95 9.88
CA LEU A 133 6.24 -16.16 10.14
C LEU A 133 5.75 -17.51 9.58
N ASP A 134 6.18 -17.89 8.37
CA ASP A 134 5.85 -19.20 7.79
C ASP A 134 6.37 -20.37 8.64
N GLU A 135 7.61 -20.29 9.11
CA GLU A 135 8.24 -21.30 9.96
C GLU A 135 7.52 -21.42 11.33
N GLU A 136 7.11 -20.28 11.91
CA GLU A 136 6.36 -20.23 13.16
C GLU A 136 4.96 -20.82 13.01
N LEU A 137 4.23 -20.44 11.95
CA LEU A 137 2.90 -20.97 11.66
C LEU A 137 2.94 -22.48 11.36
N ALA A 138 3.96 -22.96 10.64
CA ALA A 138 4.14 -24.38 10.38
C ALA A 138 4.40 -25.17 11.68
N SER A 139 5.20 -24.61 12.59
CA SER A 139 5.47 -25.21 13.89
C SER A 139 4.22 -25.28 14.76
N GLN A 140 3.39 -24.23 14.76
CA GLN A 140 2.13 -24.20 15.49
C GLN A 140 1.14 -25.26 14.97
N LEU A 141 1.00 -25.39 13.65
CA LEU A 141 0.13 -26.40 13.05
C LEU A 141 0.53 -27.84 13.40
N GLU A 142 1.83 -28.11 13.58
CA GLU A 142 2.31 -29.42 14.02
C GLU A 142 1.93 -29.70 15.48
N ILE A 143 2.03 -28.69 16.36
CA ILE A 143 1.62 -28.78 17.77
C ILE A 143 0.10 -29.00 17.87
N ASP A 144 -0.70 -28.18 17.19
CA ASP A 144 -2.16 -28.29 17.20
C ASP A 144 -2.62 -29.69 16.72
N ALA A 145 -1.94 -30.23 15.70
CA ALA A 145 -2.21 -31.57 15.20
C ALA A 145 -1.82 -32.68 16.19
N LEU A 146 -0.83 -32.45 17.06
CA LEU A 146 -0.48 -33.36 18.15
C LEU A 146 -1.49 -33.27 19.30
N ASP A 147 -1.96 -32.08 19.67
CA ASP A 147 -2.92 -31.90 20.77
C ASP A 147 -4.28 -32.54 20.43
N LEU A 148 -4.74 -32.39 19.19
CA LEU A 148 -5.90 -33.11 18.66
C LEU A 148 -5.76 -34.64 18.73
N LYS A 149 -4.54 -35.17 18.52
CA LYS A 149 -4.28 -36.61 18.64
C LYS A 149 -4.26 -37.09 20.09
N HIS A 150 -3.87 -36.23 21.03
CA HIS A 150 -3.81 -36.56 22.46
C HIS A 150 -5.14 -36.29 23.20
N GLY A 151 -6.15 -35.74 22.51
CA GLY A 151 -7.46 -35.45 23.10
C GLY A 151 -7.41 -34.33 24.14
N ILE A 152 -6.45 -33.41 23.98
CA ILE A 152 -6.36 -32.20 24.80
C ILE A 152 -7.31 -31.18 24.17
N GLU A 153 -8.49 -31.00 24.76
CA GLU A 153 -9.40 -29.91 24.40
C GLU A 153 -8.88 -28.64 25.08
N ASP A 154 -8.13 -27.82 24.33
CA ASP A 154 -7.77 -26.48 24.78
C ASP A 154 -9.05 -25.62 24.77
N GLU A 155 -9.71 -25.47 25.91
CA GLU A 155 -10.86 -24.57 26.10
C GLU A 155 -10.46 -23.08 26.00
N ASN A 156 -9.18 -22.80 25.77
CA ASN A 156 -8.67 -21.46 25.65
C ASN A 156 -8.59 -21.11 24.16
N ASP A 157 -9.57 -20.34 23.69
CA ASP A 157 -9.54 -19.58 22.42
C ASP A 157 -8.47 -18.47 22.46
N ASN A 158 -7.37 -18.76 23.15
CA ASN A 158 -6.21 -17.93 23.30
C ASN A 158 -5.44 -18.12 22.01
N PHE A 159 -5.83 -17.34 21.00
CA PHE A 159 -4.90 -16.90 19.97
C PHE A 159 -3.59 -16.63 20.69
N VAL A 160 -2.60 -17.53 20.55
CA VAL A 160 -1.29 -17.34 21.15
C VAL A 160 -0.86 -16.00 20.59
N ALA A 161 -0.92 -14.97 21.43
CA ALA A 161 -0.45 -13.65 21.10
C ALA A 161 0.98 -13.89 20.65
N ILE A 162 1.20 -13.79 19.33
CA ILE A 162 2.47 -14.08 18.71
C ILE A 162 3.48 -13.36 19.60
N GLN A 163 4.44 -14.11 20.14
CA GLN A 163 5.45 -13.56 21.03
C GLN A 163 6.46 -12.73 20.23
N SER A 164 6.00 -12.08 19.16
CA SER A 164 6.80 -11.34 18.22
C SER A 164 6.66 -9.86 18.50
N ASP A 165 7.78 -9.16 18.43
CA ASP A 165 7.86 -7.70 18.41
C ASP A 165 7.16 -7.08 17.17
N PHE A 166 6.33 -7.84 16.44
CA PHE A 166 5.64 -7.39 15.24
C PHE A 166 4.35 -6.62 15.56
N PRO A 167 3.98 -5.65 14.69
CA PRO A 167 4.78 -5.15 13.59
C PRO A 167 6.04 -4.42 14.02
N GLU A 168 7.14 -4.62 13.29
CA GLU A 168 8.30 -3.76 13.44
C GLU A 168 7.92 -2.35 12.99
N PHE A 169 8.27 -1.32 13.76
CA PHE A 169 7.90 0.07 13.46
C PHE A 169 9.17 0.90 13.26
N ARG A 170 9.39 1.39 12.03
CA ARG A 170 10.54 2.23 11.69
C ARG A 170 10.13 3.63 11.29
N VAL A 171 10.82 4.59 11.88
CA VAL A 171 10.76 6.02 11.56
C VAL A 171 12.18 6.53 11.35
N VAL A 172 12.33 7.69 10.72
CA VAL A 172 13.63 8.35 10.63
C VAL A 172 13.96 8.88 12.02
N GLU A 173 15.07 8.45 12.62
CA GLU A 173 15.43 8.81 14.00
C GLU A 173 16.31 10.06 14.08
N THR A 174 17.07 10.35 13.01
CA THR A 174 17.99 11.49 12.97
C THR A 174 17.99 12.22 11.62
N GLU A 175 18.38 13.50 11.62
CA GLU A 175 18.47 14.32 10.39
C GLU A 175 19.53 13.83 9.40
N ASN A 176 20.50 13.02 9.82
CA ASN A 176 21.60 12.55 8.97
C ASN A 176 21.30 11.23 8.26
N GLU A 177 20.20 10.55 8.59
CA GLU A 177 19.77 9.30 7.95
C GLU A 177 18.88 9.52 6.72
N ILE A 178 18.73 10.78 6.29
CA ILE A 178 17.95 11.15 5.12
C ILE A 178 18.53 10.48 3.87
N ARG A 179 17.88 9.39 3.42
CA ARG A 179 18.10 8.85 2.09
C ARG A 179 17.47 9.81 1.08
N GLN A 180 18.23 10.22 0.07
CA GLN A 180 17.64 10.98 -1.03
C GLN A 180 16.74 10.05 -1.82
N ASP A 181 15.45 10.39 -1.91
CA ASP A 181 14.50 9.78 -2.83
C ASP A 181 14.20 10.80 -3.93
N PRO A 182 14.81 10.65 -5.13
CA PRO A 182 14.59 11.55 -6.27
C PRO A 182 13.13 11.55 -6.77
N LEU A 183 12.34 10.56 -6.38
CA LEU A 183 10.99 10.31 -6.88
C LEU A 183 9.91 10.63 -5.84
N ALA A 184 10.25 10.85 -4.56
CA ALA A 184 9.30 11.21 -3.51
C ALA A 184 8.45 12.45 -3.82
N SER A 185 8.96 13.38 -4.63
CA SER A 185 8.23 14.59 -5.04
C SER A 185 7.21 14.33 -6.15
N TYR A 186 7.42 13.28 -6.95
CA TYR A 186 6.53 12.90 -8.03
C TYR A 186 5.45 11.98 -7.45
N ARG A 187 4.34 12.56 -6.98
CA ARG A 187 3.08 11.85 -6.69
C ARG A 187 2.40 11.30 -7.95
N ALA A 188 3.18 11.00 -8.98
CA ALA A 188 2.70 10.46 -10.23
C ALA A 188 2.73 8.93 -10.16
N PRO A 189 1.78 8.23 -10.79
CA PRO A 189 1.81 6.76 -10.87
C PRO A 189 3.16 6.26 -11.37
N ILE A 190 3.65 5.13 -10.86
CA ILE A 190 4.97 4.58 -11.23
C ILE A 190 5.11 4.45 -12.76
N ASP A 191 4.02 4.09 -13.44
CA ASP A 191 3.95 3.99 -14.90
C ASP A 191 4.29 5.31 -15.62
N THR A 192 4.02 6.46 -15.00
CA THR A 192 4.38 7.77 -15.57
C THR A 192 5.88 8.03 -15.60
N ILE A 193 6.64 7.40 -14.71
CA ILE A 193 8.10 7.51 -14.67
C ILE A 193 8.71 6.67 -15.80
N GLU A 194 8.18 5.48 -16.07
CA GLU A 194 8.57 4.68 -17.24
C GLU A 194 8.24 5.42 -18.56
N LEU A 195 7.05 6.04 -18.65
CA LEU A 195 6.63 6.84 -19.80
C LEU A 195 7.46 8.13 -20.00
N ALA A 196 8.04 8.69 -18.92
CA ALA A 196 8.86 9.90 -18.95
C ALA A 196 10.36 9.60 -19.16
N SER A 197 10.83 8.44 -18.72
CA SER A 197 12.16 7.95 -19.04
C SER A 197 12.14 7.39 -20.47
N ASN A 198 12.62 8.14 -21.45
CA ASN A 198 12.87 7.65 -22.82
C ASN A 198 13.99 6.56 -22.87
N ALA A 199 14.14 5.76 -21.81
CA ALA A 199 15.28 4.89 -21.53
C ALA A 199 15.10 3.45 -22.03
N SER A 200 13.93 3.07 -22.53
CA SER A 200 13.75 1.79 -23.21
C SER A 200 13.35 2.02 -24.66
N GLY A 201 14.18 1.57 -25.61
CA GLY A 201 13.87 1.51 -27.05
C GLY A 201 12.75 0.51 -27.40
N LYS A 202 11.72 0.42 -26.55
CA LYS A 202 10.45 -0.24 -26.81
C LYS A 202 9.42 0.85 -27.07
N GLU A 203 8.53 0.60 -28.02
CA GLU A 203 7.43 1.45 -28.47
C GLU A 203 6.39 1.69 -27.34
N THR A 204 6.82 2.36 -26.27
CA THR A 204 5.96 2.89 -25.22
C THR A 204 5.48 4.27 -25.67
N PRO A 205 4.19 4.60 -25.53
CA PRO A 205 3.71 5.96 -25.81
C PRO A 205 4.50 6.94 -24.94
N SER A 206 5.00 8.04 -25.51
CA SER A 206 5.72 9.02 -24.71
C SER A 206 4.81 9.65 -23.64
N PHE A 207 5.39 10.19 -22.58
CA PHE A 207 4.67 11.03 -21.62
C PHE A 207 3.83 12.14 -22.30
N GLU A 208 4.30 12.69 -23.43
CA GLU A 208 3.52 13.63 -24.25
C GLU A 208 2.23 13.02 -24.82
N ALA A 209 2.27 11.77 -25.30
CA ALA A 209 1.09 11.07 -25.80
C ALA A 209 0.07 10.80 -24.68
N PHE A 210 0.54 10.47 -23.47
CA PHE A 210 -0.33 10.35 -22.29
C PHE A 210 -1.01 11.67 -21.94
N MET A 211 -0.26 12.77 -21.87
CA MET A 211 -0.80 14.10 -21.57
C MET A 211 -1.80 14.59 -22.63
N ALA A 212 -1.61 14.21 -23.89
CA ALA A 212 -2.55 14.53 -24.98
C ALA A 212 -3.91 13.81 -24.82
N MET A 213 -3.96 12.65 -24.15
CA MET A 213 -5.22 11.95 -23.84
C MET A 213 -5.99 12.61 -22.70
N CYS A 214 -5.35 13.47 -21.91
CA CYS A 214 -5.98 14.22 -20.82
C CYS A 214 -6.58 15.54 -21.32
N GLU A 215 -7.38 15.50 -22.39
CA GLU A 215 -8.15 16.66 -22.84
C GLU A 215 -9.06 17.15 -21.69
N LYS A 216 -9.00 18.46 -21.43
CA LYS A 216 -9.66 19.10 -20.28
C LYS A 216 -11.18 19.09 -20.50
N PRO A 217 -12.00 18.72 -19.49
CA PRO A 217 -13.47 18.82 -19.59
C PRO A 217 -14.01 20.27 -19.60
N SER A 218 -13.15 21.29 -19.68
CA SER A 218 -13.51 22.70 -19.51
C SER A 218 -13.95 23.41 -20.80
N GLU A 219 -14.19 22.69 -21.89
CA GLU A 219 -14.77 23.24 -23.13
C GLU A 219 -16.09 22.53 -23.47
N ILE A 220 -17.01 22.46 -22.50
CA ILE A 220 -18.43 22.28 -22.83
C ILE A 220 -18.89 23.66 -23.32
N PRO A 221 -19.30 23.83 -24.59
CA PRO A 221 -19.89 25.08 -25.04
C PRO A 221 -21.12 25.38 -24.19
N GLU A 222 -21.22 26.58 -23.64
CA GLU A 222 -22.48 27.06 -23.03
C GLU A 222 -23.56 26.98 -24.13
N GLU A 223 -24.54 26.10 -23.95
CA GLU A 223 -25.77 26.16 -24.73
C GLU A 223 -26.50 27.43 -24.31
N ASP A 224 -26.50 28.44 -25.18
CA ASP A 224 -27.30 29.64 -25.01
C ASP A 224 -28.78 29.24 -24.87
N GLU A 225 -29.34 29.39 -23.66
CA GLU A 225 -30.78 29.28 -23.43
C GLU A 225 -31.48 30.44 -24.17
N ASP A 226 -32.14 30.12 -25.28
CA ASP A 226 -33.07 31.02 -25.98
C ASP A 226 -34.22 31.40 -25.04
N ASP A 227 -34.11 32.59 -24.45
CA ASP A 227 -35.19 33.27 -23.73
C ASP A 227 -36.30 33.68 -24.71
N GLN A 228 -37.25 32.77 -24.97
CA GLN A 228 -38.52 33.12 -25.59
C GLN A 228 -39.42 33.81 -24.56
N GLY A 229 -39.13 35.09 -24.33
CA GLY A 229 -40.04 36.03 -23.69
C GLY A 229 -41.33 36.16 -24.51
N SER A 230 -42.41 35.61 -23.99
CA SER A 230 -43.77 35.84 -24.47
C SER A 230 -44.20 37.27 -24.18
N SER A 231 -44.65 38.00 -25.20
CA SER A 231 -45.64 39.08 -25.13
C SER A 231 -46.39 39.18 -26.45
#